data_AF-A0A1A6A4Y4-F1
#
_entry.id   AF-A0A1A6A4Y4-F1
#
_cell.length_a   1.000
_cell.length_b   1.000
_cell.length_c   1.000
_cell.angle_alpha   90.00
_cell.angle_beta   90.00
_cell.angle_gamma   90.00
#
_symmetry.space_group_name_H-M   'P 1'
#
loop_
_entity.id
_entity.type
_entity.pdbx_description
1 polymer ?
#
loop_
_entity_poly.entity_id
_entity_poly.type
_entity_poly.pdbx_seq_one_letter_code
_entity_poly.pdbx_strand_id
1 'polypeptide(L)'
;MLSLIRPTIMGAAAPISSRIAIRQFTASSIVAKKKVIDPTLPVPPKGPPSAYTLFFKEFVLNPSNQERNAEGKLDVKVLAAAAGKAWSELQSTAKSEYETQASSLRKEYEGALRKFWESTTPETRAEIERATGKTIKPPGGKRAYKKTIAQREGNPGKPLTPYFAFAQEIRDSNRVTIPDNITSAEKLGYVAKETGKLWKELSEEAQQKYKDTYAAAKEKWEAWKVTQKDL
;
A
#
# COMPACT_ATOMS: atom_id res chain seq x y z
N MET A 1 26.43 -45.53 -68.37
CA MET A 1 26.90 -46.46 -67.33
C MET A 1 27.56 -45.65 -66.23
N LEU A 2 27.06 -45.79 -65.00
CA LEU A 2 27.66 -45.46 -63.71
C LEU A 2 27.73 -43.99 -63.25
N SER A 3 27.03 -43.78 -62.12
CA SER A 3 26.95 -42.64 -61.21
C SER A 3 28.25 -42.36 -60.44
N LEU A 4 28.43 -41.14 -59.91
CA LEU A 4 29.02 -40.81 -58.59
C LEU A 4 29.10 -39.27 -58.45
N ILE A 5 28.17 -38.60 -57.75
CA ILE A 5 28.22 -38.15 -56.33
C ILE A 5 29.41 -37.21 -56.00
N ARG A 6 29.10 -35.89 -55.92
CA ARG A 6 29.47 -34.79 -54.96
C ARG A 6 30.91 -34.73 -54.35
N PRO A 7 31.51 -33.53 -54.09
CA PRO A 7 30.89 -32.58 -53.15
C PRO A 7 31.14 -31.06 -53.34
N THR A 8 30.21 -30.35 -52.70
CA THR A 8 30.12 -28.93 -52.36
C THR A 8 31.22 -28.53 -51.36
N ILE A 9 31.95 -27.44 -51.63
CA ILE A 9 32.80 -26.77 -50.64
C ILE A 9 31.92 -25.81 -49.85
N MET A 10 31.73 -26.14 -48.57
CA MET A 10 30.94 -25.42 -47.59
C MET A 10 31.76 -24.23 -47.07
N GLY A 11 31.22 -23.02 -47.20
CA GLY A 11 31.77 -21.81 -46.60
C GLY A 11 31.75 -21.88 -45.07
N ALA A 12 32.82 -21.39 -44.46
CA ALA A 12 33.01 -21.34 -43.02
C ALA A 12 31.94 -20.46 -42.33
N ALA A 13 31.15 -21.05 -41.44
CA ALA A 13 30.32 -20.32 -40.49
C ALA A 13 31.09 -20.18 -39.15
N ALA A 14 31.28 -18.95 -38.71
CA ALA A 14 31.87 -18.63 -37.41
C ALA A 14 30.95 -19.07 -36.25
N PRO A 15 31.49 -19.57 -35.11
CA PRO A 15 30.67 -19.98 -33.99
C PRO A 15 30.15 -18.78 -33.19
N ILE A 16 28.83 -18.73 -33.02
CA ILE A 16 28.13 -17.82 -32.11
C ILE A 16 28.47 -18.23 -30.67
N SER A 17 29.27 -17.40 -29.98
CA SER A 17 29.61 -17.59 -28.57
C SER A 17 28.37 -17.37 -27.69
N SER A 18 27.79 -18.46 -27.19
CA SER A 18 26.74 -18.45 -26.17
C SER A 18 27.31 -18.06 -24.80
N ARG A 19 27.31 -16.76 -24.49
CA ARG A 19 27.58 -16.30 -23.12
C ARG A 19 26.34 -16.54 -22.24
N ILE A 20 26.22 -17.74 -21.69
CA ILE A 20 25.34 -18.02 -20.56
C ILE A 20 25.99 -17.33 -19.34
N ALA A 21 25.51 -16.14 -19.01
CA ALA A 21 25.88 -15.47 -17.76
C ALA A 21 25.21 -16.22 -16.60
N ILE A 22 25.93 -17.16 -15.99
CA ILE A 22 25.56 -17.75 -14.70
C ILE A 22 25.64 -16.62 -13.68
N ARG A 23 24.51 -16.00 -13.34
CA ARG A 23 24.41 -15.14 -12.16
C ARG A 23 24.64 -16.02 -10.94
N GLN A 24 25.87 -16.03 -10.45
CA GLN A 24 26.17 -16.57 -9.13
C GLN A 24 25.39 -15.74 -8.10
N PHE A 25 24.32 -16.32 -7.57
CA PHE A 25 23.71 -15.80 -6.35
C PHE A 25 24.69 -16.07 -5.22
N THR A 26 25.43 -15.04 -4.83
CA THR A 26 26.21 -15.08 -3.60
C THR A 26 25.22 -15.17 -2.45
N ALA A 27 25.22 -16.31 -1.75
CA ALA A 27 24.47 -16.51 -0.52
C ALA A 27 25.10 -15.62 0.57
N SER A 28 24.81 -14.33 0.53
CA SER A 28 25.05 -13.45 1.67
C SER A 28 24.02 -13.84 2.74
N SER A 29 24.49 -14.50 3.79
CA SER A 29 23.74 -14.68 5.02
C SER A 29 23.39 -13.29 5.58
N ILE A 30 22.19 -12.82 5.27
CA ILE A 30 21.63 -11.64 5.92
C ILE A 30 21.29 -12.06 7.35
N VAL A 31 22.29 -12.01 8.24
CA VAL A 31 22.03 -11.82 9.66
C VAL A 31 21.43 -10.43 9.75
N ALA A 32 20.10 -10.35 9.71
CA ALA A 32 19.38 -9.12 9.95
C ALA A 32 19.66 -8.69 11.38
N LYS A 33 20.75 -7.92 11.58
CA LYS A 33 21.01 -7.22 12.84
C LYS A 33 19.75 -6.42 13.13
N LYS A 34 19.09 -6.74 14.25
CA LYS A 34 17.91 -6.00 14.72
C LYS A 34 18.30 -4.53 14.73
N LYS A 35 17.70 -3.74 13.83
CA LYS A 35 18.04 -2.33 13.68
C LYS A 35 17.86 -1.68 15.06
N VAL A 36 18.94 -1.08 15.58
CA VAL A 36 18.89 -0.39 16.87
C VAL A 36 18.00 0.82 16.66
N ILE A 37 16.79 0.75 17.21
CA ILE A 37 15.82 1.83 17.16
C ILE A 37 16.14 2.72 18.36
N ASP A 38 16.17 4.04 18.13
CA ASP A 38 16.35 5.01 19.20
C ASP A 38 15.28 4.80 20.29
N PRO A 39 15.68 4.55 21.55
CA PRO A 39 14.75 4.27 22.65
C PRO A 39 13.86 5.47 23.01
N THR A 40 14.19 6.67 22.54
CA THR A 40 13.38 7.88 22.78
C THR A 40 12.17 8.00 21.85
N LEU A 41 12.16 7.26 20.72
CA LEU A 41 11.06 7.29 19.77
C LEU A 41 9.80 6.61 20.34
N PRO A 42 8.62 7.25 20.23
CA PRO A 42 7.40 6.66 20.74
C PRO A 42 7.05 5.41 19.93
N VAL A 43 6.66 4.34 20.63
CA VAL A 43 6.40 3.04 20.02
C VAL A 43 4.95 2.97 19.55
N PRO A 44 4.68 2.68 18.27
CA PRO A 44 3.31 2.53 17.79
C PRO A 44 2.66 1.29 18.44
N PRO A 45 1.36 1.36 18.79
CA PRO A 45 0.64 0.20 19.30
C PRO A 45 0.75 -1.00 18.36
N LYS A 46 0.94 -2.20 18.90
CA LYS A 46 0.96 -3.43 18.11
C LYS A 46 -0.46 -3.80 17.71
N GLY A 47 -0.62 -4.35 16.50
CA GLY A 47 -1.92 -4.78 16.00
C GLY A 47 -2.60 -5.79 16.94
N PRO A 48 -3.94 -5.76 17.04
CA PRO A 48 -4.67 -6.64 17.93
C PRO A 48 -4.59 -8.08 17.42
N PRO A 49 -4.55 -9.09 18.31
CA PRO A 49 -4.58 -10.49 17.90
C PRO A 49 -5.95 -10.82 17.28
N SER A 50 -5.95 -11.71 16.29
CA SER A 50 -7.21 -12.28 15.78
C SER A 50 -7.72 -13.36 16.74
N ALA A 51 -8.98 -13.78 16.56
CA ALA A 51 -9.56 -14.89 17.32
C ALA A 51 -8.70 -16.16 17.24
N TYR A 52 -8.24 -16.51 16.03
CA TYR A 52 -7.31 -17.62 15.83
C TYR A 52 -5.97 -17.40 16.53
N THR A 53 -5.42 -16.17 16.54
CA THR A 53 -4.16 -15.89 17.23
C THR A 53 -4.28 -16.06 18.74
N LEU A 54 -5.42 -15.70 19.33
CA LEU A 54 -5.71 -15.94 20.75
C LEU A 54 -5.78 -17.43 21.05
N PHE A 55 -6.58 -18.17 20.28
CA PHE A 55 -6.65 -19.62 20.37
C PHE A 55 -5.28 -20.28 20.18
N PHE A 56 -4.53 -19.88 19.15
CA PHE A 56 -3.21 -20.45 18.85
C PHE A 56 -2.23 -20.23 20.00
N LYS A 57 -2.27 -19.05 20.63
CA LYS A 57 -1.44 -18.76 21.81
C LYS A 57 -1.77 -19.72 22.95
N GLU A 58 -3.05 -19.95 23.24
CA GLU A 58 -3.48 -20.90 24.28
C GLU A 58 -3.13 -22.35 23.92
N PHE A 59 -3.35 -22.73 22.66
CA PHE A 59 -3.06 -24.05 22.13
C PHE A 59 -1.59 -24.43 22.25
N VAL A 60 -0.68 -23.49 21.96
CA VAL A 60 0.78 -23.68 22.06
C VAL A 60 1.26 -23.76 23.51
N LEU A 61 0.59 -23.04 24.43
CA LEU A 61 0.93 -23.06 25.86
C LEU A 61 0.49 -24.36 26.54
N ASN A 62 -0.48 -25.09 25.97
CA ASN A 62 -0.89 -26.38 26.50
C ASN A 62 0.22 -27.44 26.29
N PRO A 63 0.82 -27.99 27.37
CA PRO A 63 1.89 -28.96 27.26
C PRO A 63 1.51 -30.23 26.48
N SER A 64 0.23 -30.61 26.49
CA SER A 64 -0.28 -31.78 25.77
C SER A 64 -0.13 -31.68 24.24
N ASN A 65 -0.04 -30.46 23.71
CA ASN A 65 0.09 -30.21 22.28
C ASN A 65 1.55 -30.00 21.84
N GLN A 66 2.51 -29.98 22.77
CA GLN A 66 3.91 -29.66 22.49
C GLN A 66 4.67 -30.88 21.97
N GLU A 67 4.48 -31.19 20.69
CA GLU A 67 5.25 -32.22 20.02
C GLU A 67 6.70 -31.78 19.78
N ARG A 68 7.65 -32.65 20.09
CA ARG A 68 9.09 -32.39 19.90
C ARG A 68 9.61 -33.22 18.72
N ASN A 69 10.49 -32.60 17.92
CA ASN A 69 11.16 -33.27 16.83
C ASN A 69 12.25 -34.23 17.35
N ALA A 70 12.92 -34.95 16.44
CA ALA A 70 14.01 -35.87 16.77
C ALA A 70 15.19 -35.22 17.52
N GLU A 71 15.35 -33.90 17.44
CA GLU A 71 16.37 -33.12 18.16
C GLU A 71 15.89 -32.63 19.55
N GLY A 72 14.68 -33.02 19.98
CA GLY A 72 14.08 -32.59 21.24
C GLY A 72 13.59 -31.14 21.25
N LYS A 73 13.57 -30.44 20.11
CA LYS A 73 13.03 -29.08 19.97
C LYS A 73 11.54 -29.13 19.64
N LEU A 74 10.79 -28.10 20.02
CA LEU A 74 9.37 -27.97 19.66
C LEU A 74 9.22 -27.98 18.14
N ASP A 75 8.42 -28.91 17.61
CA ASP A 75 8.11 -28.96 16.18
C ASP A 75 6.99 -27.96 15.86
N VAL A 76 7.39 -26.74 15.54
CA VAL A 76 6.47 -25.63 15.22
C VAL A 76 5.60 -25.96 14.00
N LYS A 77 6.09 -26.75 13.05
CA LYS A 77 5.33 -27.08 11.83
C LYS A 77 4.18 -28.03 12.16
N VAL A 78 4.46 -29.08 12.93
CA VAL A 78 3.43 -30.03 13.36
C VAL A 78 2.43 -29.35 14.30
N LEU A 79 2.93 -28.54 15.25
CA LEU A 79 2.09 -27.75 16.16
C LEU A 79 1.15 -26.80 15.41
N ALA A 80 1.64 -26.09 14.39
CA ALA A 80 0.82 -25.19 13.58
C ALA A 80 -0.25 -25.94 12.78
N ALA A 81 0.07 -27.12 12.23
CA ALA A 81 -0.88 -27.96 11.54
C ALA A 81 -1.96 -28.51 12.48
N ALA A 82 -1.56 -29.00 13.66
CA ALA A 82 -2.46 -29.47 14.70
C ALA A 82 -3.40 -28.36 15.20
N ALA A 83 -2.86 -27.15 15.44
CA ALA A 83 -3.67 -26.01 15.84
C ALA A 83 -4.66 -25.57 14.76
N GLY A 84 -4.26 -25.60 13.49
CA GLY A 84 -5.16 -25.30 12.36
C GLY A 84 -6.32 -26.29 12.28
N LYS A 85 -6.03 -27.58 12.44
CA LYS A 85 -7.06 -28.64 12.49
C LYS A 85 -7.99 -28.46 13.69
N ALA A 86 -7.43 -28.28 14.89
CA ALA A 86 -8.19 -28.07 16.11
C ALA A 86 -9.09 -26.82 16.04
N TRP A 87 -8.59 -25.72 15.46
CA TRP A 87 -9.41 -24.53 15.22
C TRP A 87 -10.55 -24.80 14.24
N SER A 88 -10.31 -25.58 13.18
CA SER A 88 -11.37 -25.92 12.22
C SER A 88 -12.49 -26.75 12.85
N GLU A 89 -12.13 -27.71 13.71
CA GLU A 89 -13.02 -28.62 14.43
C GLU A 89 -13.68 -27.99 15.67
N LEU A 90 -13.16 -26.85 16.14
CA LEU A 90 -13.68 -26.16 17.30
C LEU A 90 -15.14 -25.73 17.09
N GLN A 91 -15.96 -25.98 18.11
CA GLN A 91 -17.39 -25.64 18.13
C GLN A 91 -17.61 -24.14 17.91
N SER A 92 -18.73 -23.79 17.27
CA SER A 92 -19.08 -22.39 16.97
C SER A 92 -19.17 -21.52 18.21
N THR A 93 -19.67 -22.06 19.33
CA THR A 93 -19.77 -21.38 20.63
C THR A 93 -18.40 -20.98 21.15
N ALA A 94 -17.45 -21.92 21.18
CA ALA A 94 -16.08 -21.65 21.63
C ALA A 94 -15.34 -20.68 20.68
N LYS A 95 -15.57 -20.76 19.36
CA LYS A 95 -15.04 -19.76 18.40
C LYS A 95 -15.57 -18.36 18.70
N SER A 96 -16.84 -18.23 19.03
CA SER A 96 -17.49 -16.95 19.34
C SER A 96 -16.88 -16.25 20.56
N GLU A 97 -16.42 -17.01 21.57
CA GLU A 97 -15.70 -16.45 22.72
C GLU A 97 -14.40 -15.76 22.29
N TYR A 98 -13.59 -16.42 21.46
CA TYR A 98 -12.36 -15.82 20.92
C TYR A 98 -12.64 -14.63 19.99
N GLU A 99 -13.72 -14.67 19.21
CA GLU A 99 -14.15 -13.53 18.38
C GLU A 99 -14.55 -12.33 19.23
N THR A 100 -15.29 -12.57 20.32
CA THR A 100 -15.69 -11.53 21.27
C THR A 100 -14.46 -10.90 21.92
N GLN A 101 -13.52 -11.72 22.41
CA GLN A 101 -12.25 -11.24 22.98
C GLN A 101 -11.42 -10.45 21.96
N ALA A 102 -11.26 -10.98 20.73
CA ALA A 102 -10.55 -10.29 19.66
C ALA A 102 -11.22 -8.96 19.29
N SER A 103 -12.55 -8.88 19.32
CA SER A 103 -13.29 -7.64 19.08
C SER A 103 -13.04 -6.60 20.19
N SER A 104 -12.95 -7.02 21.45
CA SER A 104 -12.61 -6.13 22.58
C SER A 104 -11.19 -5.57 22.43
N LEU A 105 -10.21 -6.44 22.21
CA LEU A 105 -8.81 -6.05 22.00
C LEU A 105 -8.64 -5.15 20.78
N ARG A 106 -9.46 -5.34 19.74
CA ARG A 106 -9.49 -4.44 18.59
C ARG A 106 -9.96 -3.03 18.98
N LYS A 107 -11.00 -2.90 19.79
CA LYS A 107 -11.47 -1.59 20.27
C LYS A 107 -10.41 -0.89 21.13
N GLU A 108 -9.76 -1.64 22.01
CA GLU A 108 -8.63 -1.13 22.82
C GLU A 108 -7.47 -0.66 21.94
N TYR A 109 -7.08 -1.45 20.95
CA TYR A 109 -6.06 -1.07 19.98
C TYR A 109 -6.45 0.19 19.19
N GLU A 110 -7.69 0.28 18.72
CA GLU A 110 -8.17 1.47 17.99
C GLU A 110 -8.12 2.73 18.86
N GLY A 111 -8.45 2.61 20.15
CA GLY A 111 -8.29 3.69 21.13
C GLY A 111 -6.82 4.06 21.37
N ALA A 112 -5.94 3.07 21.56
CA ALA A 112 -4.51 3.29 21.74
C ALA A 112 -3.87 3.93 20.50
N LEU A 113 -4.24 3.47 19.30
CA LEU A 113 -3.76 4.02 18.02
C LEU A 113 -4.21 5.47 17.84
N ARG A 114 -5.44 5.79 18.25
CA ARG A 114 -5.94 7.17 18.23
C ARG A 114 -5.14 8.08 19.16
N LYS A 115 -4.94 7.67 20.42
CA LYS A 115 -4.10 8.41 21.38
C LYS A 115 -2.68 8.63 20.86
N PHE A 116 -2.07 7.58 20.30
CA PHE A 116 -0.76 7.65 19.68
C PHE A 116 -0.73 8.62 18.49
N TRP A 117 -1.77 8.62 17.65
CA TRP A 117 -1.87 9.52 16.50
C TRP A 117 -1.98 10.99 16.93
N GLU A 118 -2.78 11.25 17.96
CA GLU A 118 -2.97 12.60 18.53
C GLU A 118 -1.71 13.11 19.25
N SER A 119 -0.93 12.23 19.88
CA SER A 119 0.29 12.59 20.59
C SER A 119 1.54 12.70 19.71
N THR A 120 1.46 12.34 18.43
CA THR A 120 2.61 12.34 17.51
C THR A 120 2.42 13.30 16.35
N THR A 121 3.52 13.89 15.87
CA THR A 121 3.50 14.69 14.64
C THR A 121 3.75 13.81 13.41
N PRO A 122 3.40 14.28 12.20
CA PRO A 122 3.76 13.60 10.96
C PRO A 122 5.26 13.33 10.83
N GLU A 123 6.10 14.25 11.31
CA GLU A 123 7.56 14.13 11.30
C GLU A 123 8.04 13.00 12.21
N THR A 124 7.53 12.94 13.45
CA THR A 124 7.85 11.84 14.37
C THR A 124 7.40 10.50 13.80
N ARG A 125 6.21 10.44 13.18
CA ARG A 125 5.74 9.22 12.51
C ARG A 125 6.66 8.82 11.36
N ALA A 126 7.10 9.77 10.53
CA ALA A 126 8.05 9.49 9.45
C ALA A 126 9.40 8.98 9.96
N GLU A 127 9.89 9.49 11.10
CA GLU A 127 11.09 8.97 11.76
C GLU A 127 10.90 7.51 12.22
N ILE A 128 9.76 7.20 12.83
CA ILE A 128 9.43 5.83 13.24
C ILE A 128 9.36 4.91 12.02
N GLU A 129 8.74 5.34 10.92
CA GLU A 129 8.69 4.55 9.68
C GLU A 129 10.09 4.30 9.12
N ARG A 130 10.98 5.30 9.15
CA ARG A 130 12.38 5.15 8.71
C ARG A 130 13.16 4.21 9.63
N ALA A 131 12.96 4.30 10.94
CA ALA A 131 13.63 3.47 11.92
C ALA A 131 13.14 2.02 11.87
N THR A 132 11.83 1.79 11.76
CA THR A 132 11.20 0.46 11.87
C THR A 132 10.95 -0.22 10.53
N GLY A 133 10.92 0.54 9.43
CA GLY A 133 10.50 0.06 8.10
C GLY A 133 9.00 -0.24 7.99
N LYS A 134 8.19 0.12 9.00
CA LYS A 134 6.76 -0.18 9.05
C LYS A 134 5.92 1.08 8.93
N THR A 135 5.08 1.13 7.90
CA THR A 135 4.13 2.23 7.71
C THR A 135 3.07 2.25 8.81
N ILE A 136 2.87 3.42 9.42
CA ILE A 136 1.85 3.66 10.44
C ILE A 136 0.57 4.10 9.73
N LYS A 137 -0.47 3.27 9.80
CA LYS A 137 -1.77 3.60 9.22
C LYS A 137 -2.53 4.57 10.14
N PRO A 138 -3.23 5.57 9.59
CA PRO A 138 -4.06 6.45 10.41
C PRO A 138 -5.22 5.68 11.06
N PRO A 139 -5.74 6.15 12.21
CA PRO A 139 -6.91 5.57 12.86
C PRO A 139 -8.10 5.45 11.89
N GLY A 140 -8.76 4.29 11.86
CA GLY A 140 -9.87 4.01 10.93
C GLY A 140 -9.46 3.86 9.45
N GLY A 141 -8.16 3.96 9.14
CA GLY A 141 -7.61 3.83 7.79
C GLY A 141 -7.70 5.11 6.95
N LYS A 142 -7.06 5.07 5.77
CA LYS A 142 -6.87 6.24 4.89
C LYS A 142 -8.17 6.94 4.50
N ARG A 143 -9.25 6.18 4.27
CA ARG A 143 -10.55 6.74 3.88
C ARG A 143 -11.23 7.49 5.02
N ALA A 144 -11.27 6.90 6.22
CA ALA A 144 -11.81 7.55 7.41
C ALA A 144 -11.04 8.82 7.73
N TYR A 145 -9.70 8.76 7.71
CA TYR A 145 -8.84 9.91 7.95
C TYR A 145 -9.08 11.06 6.94
N LYS A 146 -9.21 10.74 5.65
CA LYS A 146 -9.55 11.77 4.65
C LYS A 146 -10.91 12.43 4.92
N LYS A 147 -11.89 11.65 5.41
CA LYS A 147 -13.20 12.16 5.79
C LYS A 147 -13.10 13.10 7.00
N THR A 148 -12.31 12.74 8.02
CA THR A 148 -12.12 13.62 9.19
C THR A 148 -11.47 14.93 8.80
N ILE A 149 -10.51 14.93 7.86
CA ILE A 149 -9.89 16.14 7.30
C ILE A 149 -10.95 17.00 6.59
N ALA A 150 -11.74 16.39 5.71
CA ALA A 150 -12.78 17.10 4.94
C ALA A 150 -13.84 17.78 5.82
N GLN A 151 -14.08 17.28 7.03
CA GLN A 151 -15.06 17.81 7.98
C GLN A 151 -14.50 18.86 8.93
N ARG A 152 -13.19 19.17 8.86
CA ARG A 152 -12.58 20.18 9.74
C ARG A 152 -13.05 21.58 9.37
N GLU A 153 -13.29 22.39 10.39
CA GLU A 153 -13.65 23.78 10.23
C GLU A 153 -12.55 24.55 9.47
N GLY A 154 -12.98 25.46 8.59
CA GLY A 154 -12.09 26.29 7.79
C GLY A 154 -11.30 25.55 6.72
N ASN A 155 -11.52 24.25 6.50
CA ASN A 155 -10.81 23.49 5.47
C ASN A 155 -11.15 24.00 4.05
N PRO A 156 -10.19 24.61 3.31
CA PRO A 156 -10.45 25.13 1.97
C PRO A 156 -10.46 24.05 0.89
N GLY A 157 -10.15 22.80 1.23
CA GLY A 157 -9.97 21.69 0.30
C GLY A 157 -8.60 21.74 -0.39
N LYS A 158 -8.13 20.57 -0.86
CA LYS A 158 -6.90 20.52 -1.66
C LYS A 158 -7.15 21.24 -2.99
N PRO A 159 -6.33 22.23 -3.36
CA PRO A 159 -6.53 22.99 -4.57
C PRO A 159 -6.39 22.08 -5.80
N LEU A 160 -7.27 22.26 -6.77
CA LEU A 160 -7.13 21.63 -8.08
C LEU A 160 -6.00 22.32 -8.83
N THR A 161 -5.12 21.53 -9.45
CA THR A 161 -4.08 22.11 -10.31
C THR A 161 -4.73 22.85 -11.49
N PRO A 162 -4.03 23.81 -12.14
CA PRO A 162 -4.63 24.66 -13.17
C PRO A 162 -5.35 23.87 -14.27
N TYR A 163 -4.69 22.83 -14.80
CA TYR A 163 -5.28 21.94 -15.80
C TYR A 163 -6.52 21.19 -15.29
N PHE A 164 -6.53 20.70 -14.04
CA PHE A 164 -7.69 19.98 -13.50
C PHE A 164 -8.87 20.92 -13.20
N ALA A 165 -8.61 22.16 -12.81
CA ALA A 165 -9.65 23.18 -12.68
C ALA A 165 -10.31 23.47 -14.04
N PHE A 166 -9.50 23.67 -15.09
CA PHE A 166 -10.01 23.78 -16.46
C PHE A 166 -10.76 22.52 -16.92
N ALA A 167 -10.20 21.33 -16.68
CA ALA A 167 -10.83 20.08 -17.06
C ALA A 167 -12.17 19.86 -16.36
N GLN A 168 -12.33 20.35 -15.13
CA GLN A 168 -13.61 20.37 -14.44
C GLN A 168 -14.59 21.32 -15.14
N GLU A 169 -14.18 22.55 -15.46
CA GLU A 169 -15.02 23.51 -16.19
C GLU A 169 -15.48 22.97 -17.55
N ILE A 170 -14.60 22.29 -18.30
CA ILE A 170 -14.95 21.66 -19.58
C ILE A 170 -15.98 20.53 -19.41
N ARG A 171 -15.87 19.74 -18.34
CA ARG A 171 -16.85 18.69 -18.02
C ARG A 171 -18.19 19.29 -17.62
N ASP A 172 -18.18 20.33 -16.79
CA ASP A 172 -19.39 20.98 -16.27
C ASP A 172 -20.13 21.78 -17.38
N SER A 173 -19.39 22.33 -18.34
CA SER A 173 -19.93 23.05 -19.50
C SER A 173 -20.30 22.15 -20.68
N ASN A 174 -20.01 20.85 -20.60
CA ASN A 174 -20.24 19.86 -21.66
C ASN A 174 -19.69 20.30 -23.05
N ARG A 175 -18.55 21.02 -23.05
CA ARG A 175 -17.92 21.55 -24.29
C ARG A 175 -17.31 20.46 -25.17
N VAL A 176 -17.07 19.27 -24.61
CA VAL A 176 -16.59 18.12 -25.35
C VAL A 176 -17.79 17.25 -25.72
N THR A 177 -18.15 17.25 -26.99
CA THR A 177 -19.18 16.35 -27.53
C THR A 177 -18.62 14.93 -27.55
N ILE A 178 -19.29 14.02 -26.86
CA ILE A 178 -18.91 12.62 -26.77
C ILE A 178 -19.57 11.86 -27.93
N PRO A 179 -18.81 11.14 -28.78
CA PRO A 179 -19.40 10.30 -29.82
C PRO A 179 -20.29 9.19 -29.25
N ASP A 180 -21.39 8.87 -29.92
CA ASP A 180 -22.32 7.82 -29.47
C ASP A 180 -21.76 6.40 -29.63
N ASN A 181 -20.76 6.24 -30.50
CA ASN A 181 -20.17 4.95 -30.87
C ASN A 181 -19.04 4.48 -29.93
N ILE A 182 -18.84 5.13 -28.77
CA ILE A 182 -17.78 4.74 -27.81
C ILE A 182 -18.35 4.17 -26.52
N THR A 183 -17.64 3.18 -25.98
CA THR A 183 -18.01 2.49 -24.74
C THR A 183 -17.85 3.40 -23.53
N SER A 184 -18.56 3.10 -22.44
CA SER A 184 -18.41 3.81 -21.17
C SER A 184 -16.97 3.83 -20.64
N ALA A 185 -16.18 2.80 -20.93
CA ALA A 185 -14.77 2.74 -20.56
C ALA A 185 -13.91 3.73 -21.37
N GLU A 186 -14.23 3.93 -22.64
CA GLU A 186 -13.50 4.83 -23.55
C GLU A 186 -13.87 6.31 -23.35
N LYS A 187 -15.10 6.60 -22.89
CA LYS A 187 -15.61 7.96 -22.68
C LYS A 187 -14.65 8.82 -21.85
N LEU A 188 -14.16 8.31 -20.72
CA LEU A 188 -13.27 9.07 -19.85
C LEU A 188 -11.95 9.42 -20.55
N GLY A 189 -11.38 8.46 -21.29
CA GLY A 189 -10.16 8.67 -22.06
C GLY A 189 -10.35 9.66 -23.21
N TYR A 190 -11.49 9.59 -23.90
CA TYR A 190 -11.85 10.52 -24.96
C TYR A 190 -11.97 11.96 -24.43
N VAL A 191 -12.78 12.16 -23.38
CA VAL A 191 -12.96 13.48 -22.76
C VAL A 191 -11.63 14.04 -22.29
N ALA A 192 -10.77 13.23 -21.67
CA ALA A 192 -9.44 13.68 -21.24
C ALA A 192 -8.55 14.11 -22.41
N LYS A 193 -8.59 13.39 -23.55
CA LYS A 193 -7.82 13.75 -24.76
C LYS A 193 -8.30 15.07 -25.35
N GLU A 194 -9.61 15.23 -25.56
CA GLU A 194 -10.16 16.47 -26.13
C GLU A 194 -9.96 17.66 -25.20
N THR A 195 -10.18 17.49 -23.89
CA THR A 195 -9.86 18.51 -22.88
C THR A 195 -8.37 18.91 -22.96
N GLY A 196 -7.47 17.93 -23.14
CA GLY A 196 -6.04 18.19 -23.29
C GLY A 196 -5.69 19.02 -24.54
N LYS A 197 -6.44 18.88 -25.64
CA LYS A 197 -6.27 19.73 -26.83
C LYS A 197 -6.75 21.16 -26.55
N LEU A 198 -7.96 21.30 -26.00
CA LEU A 198 -8.52 22.60 -25.67
C LEU A 198 -7.62 23.39 -24.70
N TRP A 199 -7.00 22.71 -23.71
CA TRP A 199 -6.05 23.37 -22.81
C TRP A 199 -4.83 23.93 -23.56
N LYS A 200 -4.30 23.22 -24.56
CA LYS A 200 -3.15 23.66 -25.36
C LYS A 200 -3.51 24.80 -26.32
N GLU A 201 -4.76 24.89 -26.73
CA GLU A 201 -5.28 25.96 -27.60
C GLU A 201 -5.62 27.24 -26.82
N LEU A 202 -5.77 27.16 -25.49
CA LEU A 202 -5.95 28.35 -24.66
C LEU A 202 -4.74 29.28 -24.77
N SER A 203 -5.02 30.59 -24.87
CA SER A 203 -4.00 31.62 -24.76
C SER A 203 -3.28 31.55 -23.40
N GLU A 204 -2.05 32.05 -23.35
CA GLU A 204 -1.30 32.16 -22.10
C GLU A 204 -2.08 32.96 -21.05
N GLU A 205 -2.78 34.01 -21.45
CA GLU A 205 -3.64 34.81 -20.56
C GLU A 205 -4.79 33.98 -19.96
N ALA A 206 -5.45 33.14 -20.77
CA ALA A 206 -6.52 32.28 -20.30
C ALA A 206 -5.99 31.17 -19.38
N GLN A 207 -4.84 30.57 -19.70
CA GLN A 207 -4.16 29.61 -18.82
C GLN A 207 -3.70 30.28 -17.51
N GLN A 208 -3.27 31.54 -17.58
CA GLN A 208 -2.79 32.29 -16.42
C GLN A 208 -3.88 32.46 -15.37
N LYS A 209 -5.13 32.71 -15.77
CA LYS A 209 -6.28 32.73 -14.85
C LYS A 209 -6.39 31.45 -14.00
N TYR A 210 -6.15 30.27 -14.58
CA TYR A 210 -6.16 29.00 -13.83
C TYR A 210 -4.92 28.84 -12.94
N LYS A 211 -3.77 29.36 -13.36
CA LYS A 211 -2.53 29.38 -12.56
C LYS A 211 -2.69 30.27 -11.32
N ASP A 212 -3.28 31.45 -11.48
CA ASP A 212 -3.50 32.42 -10.40
C ASP A 212 -4.53 31.92 -9.39
N THR A 213 -5.64 31.35 -9.86
CA THR A 213 -6.65 30.74 -8.97
C THR A 213 -6.07 29.56 -8.19
N TYR A 214 -5.26 28.71 -8.81
CA TYR A 214 -4.53 27.65 -8.12
C TYR A 214 -3.56 28.20 -7.07
N ALA A 215 -2.77 29.24 -7.40
CA ALA A 215 -1.82 29.84 -6.48
C ALA A 215 -2.52 30.38 -5.22
N ALA A 216 -3.60 31.15 -5.40
CA ALA A 216 -4.39 31.69 -4.31
C ALA A 216 -5.05 30.59 -3.46
N ALA A 217 -5.61 29.56 -4.09
CA ALA A 217 -6.21 28.43 -3.37
C ALA A 217 -5.15 27.59 -2.63
N LYS A 218 -3.97 27.43 -3.21
CA LYS A 218 -2.84 26.73 -2.59
C LYS A 218 -2.34 27.47 -1.36
N GLU A 219 -2.21 28.78 -1.42
CA GLU A 219 -1.82 29.59 -0.27
C GLU A 219 -2.80 29.40 0.90
N LYS A 220 -4.11 29.48 0.64
CA LYS A 220 -5.15 29.21 1.64
C LYS A 220 -5.03 27.80 2.23
N TRP A 221 -4.80 26.79 1.37
CA TRP A 221 -4.65 25.40 1.80
C TRP A 221 -3.40 25.19 2.66
N GLU A 222 -2.24 25.74 2.29
CA GLU A 222 -1.00 25.61 3.07
C GLU A 222 -1.12 26.38 4.40
N ALA A 223 -1.67 27.60 4.40
CA ALA A 223 -1.93 28.36 5.61
C ALA A 223 -2.85 27.59 6.57
N TRP A 224 -3.94 27.01 6.05
CA TRP A 224 -4.82 26.16 6.83
C TRP A 224 -4.10 24.90 7.33
N LYS A 225 -3.32 24.22 6.48
CA LYS A 225 -2.61 22.99 6.85
C LYS A 225 -1.65 23.19 8.02
N VAL A 226 -0.94 24.32 8.11
CA VAL A 226 -0.03 24.64 9.22
C VAL A 226 -0.78 24.74 10.57
N THR A 227 -2.07 25.10 10.56
CA THR A 227 -2.89 25.12 11.79
C THR A 227 -3.26 23.71 12.28
N GLN A 228 -3.00 22.67 11.48
CA GLN A 228 -3.42 21.30 11.74
C GLN A 228 -2.23 20.47 12.25
N LYS A 229 -2.24 20.11 13.53
CA LYS A 229 -1.11 19.43 14.20
C LYS A 229 -0.73 18.07 13.59
N ASP A 230 -1.66 17.41 12.91
CA ASP A 230 -1.51 16.04 12.41
C ASP A 230 -1.38 15.91 10.88
N LEU A 231 -1.33 17.01 10.13
CA LEU A 231 -1.25 17.05 8.65
C LEU A 231 0.12 17.35 8.06
#